data_AF-A0A961B389-F1
#
_entry.id   AF-A0A961B389-F1
#
_cell.length_a   1.000
_cell.length_b   1.000
_cell.length_c   1.000
_cell.angle_alpha   90.00
_cell.angle_beta   90.00
_cell.angle_gamma   90.00
#
_symmetry.space_group_name_H-M   'P 1'
#
loop_
_entity.id
_entity.type
_entity.pdbx_description
1 polymer ?
#
loop_
_entity_poly.entity_id
_entity_poly.type
_entity_poly.pdbx_seq_one_letter_code
_entity_poly.pdbx_strand_id
1 'polypeptide(L)'
;EFYPDSLPPVLNIGPGSPTGTTFGYGAKFPAKYQRAFYVLDWSWGRLYAVHLEPEGASYTATKEDFITGSPLPLTDALIHPKDGAMYFAIGGRRVQSGLYRVTYTGSEDTAPIPQTSSTPSKLVQLRRDLEKFHGKPDSNAVAAAWPQLDHEDRFVAWAARIALEHQPVAEWKDKALAETLPGRQLPALLALARLTGACPDHRPDGATIDTTTRDQIFGALLKLDYAGLASRERLAYVRLAEIVLHRFGNPDDATVAKLVAALDAAYPADNFPENWLLTETLAYLQAPHAAAKGMALIAAAPSQEPQMEYARSLRFLKTGWTPELRKQQLEWFLKAANYKGGASFDKFIEFIRNDTLTTFTDAENKQFAALIAQKPERKSAIEVAGAIFAGRTPKVWTLEEL
;
A
#
# COMPACT_ATOMS: atom_id res chain seq x y z
N GLU A 1 -1.50 -1.57 -1.55
CA GLU A 1 -2.56 -2.08 -2.48
C GLU A 1 -2.41 -3.55 -2.83
N PHE A 2 -1.19 -4.04 -2.98
CA PHE A 2 -0.92 -5.40 -3.47
C PHE A 2 -0.78 -6.47 -2.37
N TYR A 3 -0.79 -6.07 -1.08
CA TYR A 3 -0.71 -7.01 0.04
C TYR A 3 -1.94 -7.93 0.13
N PRO A 4 -1.78 -9.26 0.24
CA PRO A 4 -2.91 -10.20 0.39
C PRO A 4 -3.75 -9.94 1.65
N ASP A 5 -3.15 -9.39 2.70
CA ASP A 5 -3.76 -9.02 3.99
C ASP A 5 -4.30 -7.58 4.04
N SER A 6 -4.48 -6.94 2.87
CA SER A 6 -5.32 -5.75 2.72
C SER A 6 -6.25 -5.86 1.50
N LEU A 7 -7.28 -5.01 1.43
CA LEU A 7 -8.05 -4.78 0.20
C LEU A 7 -7.55 -3.50 -0.50
N PRO A 8 -7.60 -3.45 -1.84
CA PRO A 8 -7.18 -2.25 -2.57
C PRO A 8 -8.21 -1.13 -2.35
N PRO A 9 -7.80 0.15 -2.47
CA PRO A 9 -8.75 1.25 -2.51
C PRO A 9 -9.66 1.12 -3.74
N VAL A 10 -10.90 1.61 -3.65
CA VAL A 10 -11.80 1.72 -4.81
C VAL A 10 -11.26 2.74 -5.82
N LEU A 11 -10.64 3.81 -5.32
CA LEU A 11 -10.03 4.85 -6.13
C LEU A 11 -8.95 5.58 -5.33
N ASN A 12 -7.79 5.81 -5.95
CA ASN A 12 -6.77 6.69 -5.40
C ASN A 12 -7.10 8.15 -5.73
N ILE A 13 -7.38 8.95 -4.69
CA ILE A 13 -7.64 10.39 -4.84
C ILE A 13 -6.35 11.18 -5.11
N GLY A 14 -5.19 10.69 -4.65
CA GLY A 14 -3.92 11.41 -4.70
C GLY A 14 -3.65 12.20 -3.40
N PRO A 15 -2.68 13.14 -3.42
CA PRO A 15 -2.32 13.91 -2.23
C PRO A 15 -3.50 14.78 -1.78
N GLY A 16 -3.77 14.78 -0.47
CA GLY A 16 -4.90 15.51 0.12
C GLY A 16 -4.91 15.45 1.63
N SER A 17 -5.77 16.26 2.25
CA SER A 17 -6.15 16.16 3.66
C SER A 17 -7.67 15.94 3.72
N PRO A 18 -8.14 14.68 3.73
CA PRO A 18 -9.56 14.37 3.64
C PRO A 18 -10.32 14.93 4.86
N THR A 19 -11.49 15.51 4.59
CA THR A 19 -12.39 16.03 5.63
C THR A 19 -13.78 15.40 5.52
N GLY A 20 -14.83 16.19 5.33
CA GLY A 20 -16.19 15.70 5.19
C GLY A 20 -16.40 14.86 3.92
N THR A 21 -17.39 13.97 3.98
CA THR A 21 -17.88 13.23 2.81
C THR A 21 -19.39 13.13 2.88
N THR A 22 -20.07 13.13 1.73
CA THR A 22 -21.53 13.01 1.68
C THR A 22 -22.01 12.51 0.33
N PHE A 23 -23.15 11.85 0.26
CA PHE A 23 -23.78 11.50 -1.02
C PHE A 23 -24.64 12.65 -1.53
N GLY A 24 -24.71 12.82 -2.85
CA GLY A 24 -25.56 13.80 -3.52
C GLY A 24 -27.06 13.51 -3.50
N TYR A 25 -27.50 12.47 -2.77
CA TYR A 25 -28.89 12.03 -2.80
C TYR A 25 -29.84 13.15 -2.36
N GLY A 26 -30.88 13.39 -3.17
CA GLY A 26 -31.87 14.44 -2.92
C GLY A 26 -31.45 15.85 -3.35
N ALA A 27 -30.24 16.02 -3.91
CA ALA A 27 -29.81 17.31 -4.43
C ALA A 27 -30.64 17.69 -5.66
N LYS A 28 -30.97 18.98 -5.82
CA LYS A 28 -31.53 19.53 -7.06
C LYS A 28 -30.42 19.77 -8.09
N PHE A 29 -29.66 18.72 -8.38
CA PHE A 29 -28.58 18.67 -9.35
C PHE A 29 -28.93 17.66 -10.45
N PRO A 30 -28.24 17.68 -11.60
CA PRO A 30 -28.36 16.64 -12.61
C PRO A 30 -28.16 15.25 -12.02
N ALA A 31 -28.81 14.23 -12.60
CA ALA A 31 -28.83 12.86 -12.07
C ALA A 31 -27.43 12.29 -11.75
N LYS A 32 -26.41 12.62 -12.56
CA LYS A 32 -25.00 12.24 -12.34
C LYS A 32 -24.51 12.71 -10.95
N TYR A 33 -24.80 13.94 -10.58
CA TYR A 33 -24.37 14.56 -9.32
C TYR A 33 -25.24 14.16 -8.13
N GLN A 34 -26.51 13.82 -8.37
CA GLN A 34 -27.32 13.18 -7.34
C GLN A 34 -26.76 11.81 -6.93
N ARG A 35 -26.13 11.07 -7.86
CA ARG A 35 -25.52 9.76 -7.59
C ARG A 35 -24.10 9.83 -7.03
N ALA A 36 -23.46 11.00 -7.06
CA ALA A 36 -22.06 11.15 -6.69
C ALA A 36 -21.83 10.97 -5.18
N PHE A 37 -20.70 10.36 -4.85
CA PHE A 37 -20.11 10.41 -3.51
C PHE A 37 -19.13 11.58 -3.46
N TYR A 38 -19.46 12.61 -2.68
CA TYR A 38 -18.63 13.80 -2.56
C TYR A 38 -17.55 13.62 -1.50
N VAL A 39 -16.31 13.95 -1.86
CA VAL A 39 -15.13 13.83 -0.98
C VAL A 39 -14.40 15.16 -0.94
N LEU A 40 -14.19 15.70 0.27
CA LEU A 40 -13.60 17.03 0.48
C LEU A 40 -12.12 16.92 0.86
N ASP A 41 -11.31 17.84 0.34
CA ASP A 41 -9.89 18.00 0.64
C ASP A 41 -9.60 19.41 1.16
N TRP A 42 -9.08 19.47 2.38
CA TRP A 42 -8.70 20.70 3.06
C TRP A 42 -7.42 21.34 2.49
N SER A 43 -6.39 20.54 2.20
CA SER A 43 -5.04 21.06 1.88
C SER A 43 -4.98 21.66 0.48
N TRP A 44 -5.65 21.03 -0.49
CA TRP A 44 -5.65 21.48 -1.89
C TRP A 44 -6.93 22.21 -2.29
N GLY A 45 -7.89 22.31 -1.38
CA GLY A 45 -9.15 23.00 -1.58
C GLY A 45 -9.97 22.45 -2.73
N ARG A 46 -10.19 21.14 -2.72
CA ARG A 46 -10.91 20.41 -3.76
C ARG A 46 -12.07 19.62 -3.17
N LEU A 47 -13.24 19.81 -3.76
CA LEU A 47 -14.41 18.97 -3.55
C LEU A 47 -14.53 18.08 -4.79
N TYR A 48 -14.31 16.78 -4.62
CA TYR A 48 -14.41 15.80 -5.69
C TYR A 48 -15.83 15.23 -5.75
N ALA A 49 -16.37 15.06 -6.96
CA ALA A 49 -17.49 14.16 -7.20
C ALA A 49 -16.95 12.79 -7.62
N VAL A 50 -17.14 11.77 -6.79
CA VAL A 50 -16.74 10.38 -7.06
C VAL A 50 -17.95 9.61 -7.59
N HIS A 51 -17.78 8.97 -8.75
CA HIS A 51 -18.82 8.19 -9.43
C HIS A 51 -18.49 6.71 -9.29
N LEU A 52 -19.26 6.01 -8.47
CA LEU A 52 -19.11 4.59 -8.18
C LEU A 52 -19.78 3.73 -9.25
N GLU A 53 -19.11 2.69 -9.71
CA GLU A 53 -19.63 1.69 -10.63
C GLU A 53 -19.43 0.27 -10.05
N PRO A 54 -20.47 -0.58 -9.98
CA PRO A 54 -20.32 -1.95 -9.49
C PRO A 54 -19.32 -2.74 -10.35
N GLU A 55 -18.35 -3.38 -9.71
CA GLU A 55 -17.36 -4.25 -10.36
C GLU A 55 -17.07 -5.47 -9.46
N GLY A 56 -17.30 -6.67 -10.00
CA GLY A 56 -17.10 -7.90 -9.25
C GLY A 56 -18.00 -7.99 -8.00
N ALA A 57 -17.37 -8.25 -6.85
CA ALA A 57 -18.00 -8.25 -5.52
C ALA A 57 -17.92 -6.89 -4.78
N SER A 58 -17.43 -5.84 -5.46
CA SER A 58 -17.22 -4.50 -4.91
C SER A 58 -17.58 -3.40 -5.94
N TYR A 59 -16.85 -2.28 -5.93
CA TYR A 59 -17.01 -1.15 -6.84
C TYR A 59 -15.64 -0.72 -7.39
N THR A 60 -15.66 -0.19 -8.61
CA THR A 60 -14.65 0.73 -9.14
C THR A 60 -15.19 2.16 -9.10
N ALA A 61 -14.35 3.16 -9.35
CA ALA A 61 -14.83 4.54 -9.43
C ALA A 61 -13.99 5.43 -10.34
N THR A 62 -14.63 6.48 -10.82
CA THR A 62 -13.97 7.66 -11.40
C THR A 62 -14.23 8.87 -10.54
N LYS A 63 -13.44 9.93 -10.72
CA LYS A 63 -13.68 11.22 -10.05
C LYS A 63 -13.52 12.38 -11.02
N GLU A 64 -14.16 13.47 -10.67
CA GLU A 64 -13.92 14.78 -11.28
C GLU A 64 -13.85 15.86 -10.19
N ASP A 65 -13.16 16.94 -10.53
CA ASP A 65 -13.16 18.15 -9.70
C ASP A 65 -14.55 18.80 -9.81
N PHE A 66 -15.29 18.84 -8.70
CA PHE A 66 -16.62 19.45 -8.67
C PHE A 66 -16.54 20.93 -8.26
N ILE A 67 -15.79 21.23 -7.20
CA ILE A 67 -15.48 22.60 -6.77
C ILE A 67 -14.00 22.67 -6.42
N THR A 68 -13.31 23.68 -6.92
CA THR A 68 -11.90 23.93 -6.62
C THR A 68 -11.68 25.38 -6.20
N GLY A 69 -10.67 25.60 -5.35
CA GLY A 69 -10.20 26.95 -5.03
C GLY A 69 -8.85 26.91 -4.35
N SER A 70 -8.08 28.01 -4.48
CA SER A 70 -6.73 28.11 -3.95
C SER A 70 -6.57 29.42 -3.15
N PRO A 71 -6.66 29.39 -1.80
CA PRO A 71 -7.05 28.26 -0.95
C PRO A 71 -8.58 28.14 -0.78
N LEU A 72 -9.10 26.90 -0.66
CA LEU A 72 -10.49 26.62 -0.30
C LEU A 72 -10.53 25.51 0.77
N PRO A 73 -10.18 25.77 2.03
CA PRO A 73 -9.97 24.73 3.04
C PRO A 73 -11.30 24.09 3.48
N LEU A 74 -11.79 23.14 2.69
CA LEU A 74 -13.07 22.45 2.84
C LEU A 74 -13.08 21.61 4.12
N THR A 75 -14.15 21.71 4.90
CA THR A 75 -14.28 21.04 6.20
C THR A 75 -15.42 20.02 6.23
N ASP A 76 -16.61 20.40 5.77
CA ASP A 76 -17.75 19.49 5.70
C ASP A 76 -18.77 19.95 4.65
N ALA A 77 -19.62 19.03 4.20
CA ALA A 77 -20.71 19.31 3.27
C ALA A 77 -21.95 18.46 3.54
N LEU A 78 -23.12 19.01 3.22
CA LEU A 78 -24.39 18.31 3.25
C LEU A 78 -25.29 18.73 2.09
N ILE A 79 -26.22 17.84 1.71
CA ILE A 79 -27.37 18.19 0.88
C ILE A 79 -28.52 18.56 1.80
N HIS A 80 -29.02 19.79 1.68
CA HIS A 80 -30.09 20.26 2.55
C HIS A 80 -31.46 19.77 2.03
N PRO A 81 -32.25 19.03 2.83
CA PRO A 81 -33.39 18.27 2.32
C PRO A 81 -34.59 19.12 1.89
N LYS A 82 -34.67 20.39 2.31
CA LYS A 82 -35.83 21.25 1.98
C LYS A 82 -35.69 21.94 0.62
N ASP A 83 -34.49 22.38 0.26
CA ASP A 83 -34.23 23.10 -0.98
C ASP A 83 -33.40 22.29 -1.98
N GLY A 84 -32.76 21.20 -1.55
CA GLY A 84 -31.92 20.33 -2.36
C GLY A 84 -30.58 20.97 -2.75
N ALA A 85 -30.17 22.05 -2.08
CA ALA A 85 -28.88 22.68 -2.30
C ALA A 85 -27.79 21.94 -1.53
N MET A 86 -26.56 21.93 -2.06
CA MET A 86 -25.40 21.54 -1.26
C MET A 86 -24.94 22.74 -0.44
N TYR A 87 -24.67 22.52 0.83
CA TYR A 87 -24.00 23.48 1.70
C TYR A 87 -22.65 22.90 2.10
N PHE A 88 -21.59 23.70 1.98
CA PHE A 88 -20.28 23.31 2.47
C PHE A 88 -19.63 24.42 3.29
N ALA A 89 -18.84 24.03 4.27
CA ALA A 89 -18.10 24.94 5.13
C ALA A 89 -16.61 24.92 4.80
N ILE A 90 -15.97 26.08 4.90
CA ILE A 90 -14.51 26.21 4.93
C ILE A 90 -14.06 26.70 6.29
N GLY A 91 -12.85 26.35 6.67
CA GLY A 91 -12.24 26.86 7.89
C GLY A 91 -10.92 26.20 8.21
N GLY A 92 -10.26 26.71 9.23
CA GLY A 92 -8.98 26.20 9.71
C GLY A 92 -8.36 27.12 10.73
N ARG A 93 -7.21 26.72 11.27
CA ARG A 93 -6.51 27.52 12.28
C ARG A 93 -6.04 28.85 11.67
N ARG A 94 -6.55 29.97 12.19
CA ARG A 94 -6.18 31.34 11.79
C ARG A 94 -6.47 31.68 10.32
N VAL A 95 -7.41 30.97 9.69
CA VAL A 95 -7.90 31.30 8.34
C VAL A 95 -9.38 31.68 8.41
N GLN A 96 -9.85 32.42 7.41
CA GLN A 96 -11.25 32.81 7.32
C GLN A 96 -12.15 31.57 7.23
N SER A 97 -13.25 31.59 7.99
CA SER A 97 -14.32 30.59 7.88
C SER A 97 -15.45 31.10 7.00
N GLY A 98 -16.19 30.19 6.39
CA GLY A 98 -17.32 30.54 5.52
C GLY A 98 -18.26 29.37 5.31
N LEU A 99 -19.53 29.69 5.04
CA LEU A 99 -20.54 28.73 4.63
C LEU A 99 -21.02 29.10 3.24
N TYR A 100 -20.94 28.15 2.32
CA TYR A 100 -21.30 28.32 0.92
C TYR A 100 -22.54 27.51 0.61
N ARG A 101 -23.43 28.07 -0.21
CA ARG A 101 -24.58 27.37 -0.81
C ARG A 101 -24.31 27.16 -2.29
N VAL A 102 -24.50 25.94 -2.75
CA VAL A 102 -24.31 25.51 -4.14
C VAL A 102 -25.66 25.06 -4.69
N THR A 103 -26.09 25.69 -5.77
CA THR A 103 -27.35 25.41 -6.48
C THR A 103 -27.08 25.28 -7.97
N TYR A 104 -27.76 24.34 -8.62
CA TYR A 104 -27.68 24.19 -10.08
C TYR A 104 -28.57 25.24 -10.77
N THR A 105 -28.04 25.90 -11.79
CA THR A 105 -28.75 26.91 -12.60
C THR A 105 -28.76 26.57 -14.09
N GLY A 106 -28.35 25.35 -14.46
CA GLY A 106 -28.38 24.88 -15.85
C GLY A 106 -29.77 24.35 -16.25
N SER A 107 -29.85 23.75 -17.42
CA SER A 107 -31.10 23.28 -18.03
C SER A 107 -31.35 21.77 -17.94
N GLU A 108 -30.42 20.98 -17.40
CA GLU A 108 -30.62 19.54 -17.24
C GLU A 108 -31.67 19.22 -16.16
N ASP A 109 -32.25 18.03 -16.27
CA ASP A 109 -33.26 17.56 -15.32
C ASP A 109 -32.66 17.35 -13.91
N THR A 110 -33.38 17.87 -12.92
CA THR A 110 -33.02 17.80 -11.50
C THR A 110 -34.08 17.08 -10.67
N ALA A 111 -35.03 16.39 -11.32
CA ALA A 111 -35.98 15.52 -10.64
C ALA A 111 -35.24 14.49 -9.75
N PRO A 112 -35.78 14.17 -8.56
CA PRO A 112 -35.16 13.19 -7.68
C PRO A 112 -34.92 11.86 -8.38
N ILE A 113 -33.67 11.38 -8.33
CA ILE A 113 -33.36 10.06 -8.87
C ILE A 113 -34.06 8.96 -8.05
N PRO A 114 -34.56 7.90 -8.69
CA PRO A 114 -35.06 6.75 -7.96
C PRO A 114 -33.93 6.11 -7.14
N GLN A 115 -34.20 5.81 -5.88
CA GLN A 115 -33.36 4.91 -5.08
C GLN A 115 -33.58 3.49 -5.59
N THR A 116 -32.90 3.12 -6.68
CA THR A 116 -32.95 1.74 -7.17
C THR A 116 -32.06 0.87 -6.28
N SER A 117 -32.68 -0.06 -5.54
CA SER A 117 -31.96 -1.21 -5.01
C SER A 117 -31.54 -2.07 -6.21
N SER A 118 -30.28 -1.96 -6.64
CA SER A 118 -29.76 -2.92 -7.62
C SER A 118 -29.81 -4.31 -7.00
N THR A 119 -30.30 -5.29 -7.77
CA THR A 119 -30.15 -6.69 -7.37
C THR A 119 -28.63 -6.96 -7.29
N PRO A 120 -28.10 -7.43 -6.16
CA PRO A 120 -26.66 -7.65 -6.05
C PRO A 120 -26.18 -8.63 -7.13
N SER A 121 -24.94 -8.48 -7.59
CA SER A 121 -24.34 -9.48 -8.46
C SER A 121 -24.19 -10.82 -7.72
N LYS A 122 -24.03 -11.92 -8.46
CA LYS A 122 -23.73 -13.24 -7.86
C LYS A 122 -22.46 -13.19 -7.01
N LEU A 123 -21.47 -12.39 -7.41
CA LEU A 123 -20.22 -12.21 -6.66
C LEU A 123 -20.44 -11.44 -5.35
N VAL A 124 -21.29 -10.41 -5.36
CA VAL A 124 -21.69 -9.71 -4.12
C VAL A 124 -22.48 -10.65 -3.20
N GLN A 125 -23.37 -11.48 -3.74
CA GLN A 125 -24.08 -12.49 -2.96
C GLN A 125 -23.11 -13.51 -2.35
N LEU A 126 -22.20 -14.07 -3.14
CA LEU A 126 -21.18 -15.01 -2.67
C LEU A 126 -20.31 -14.40 -1.56
N ARG A 127 -19.81 -13.17 -1.75
CA ARG A 127 -19.07 -12.45 -0.70
C ARG A 127 -19.90 -12.32 0.59
N ARG A 128 -21.15 -11.86 0.48
CA ARG A 128 -22.05 -11.70 1.63
C ARG A 128 -22.38 -13.03 2.31
N ASP A 129 -22.49 -14.11 1.56
CA ASP A 129 -22.71 -15.45 2.09
C ASP A 129 -21.50 -15.93 2.92
N LEU A 130 -20.28 -15.64 2.47
CA LEU A 130 -19.06 -15.88 3.26
C LEU A 130 -18.98 -15.00 4.50
N GLU A 131 -19.41 -13.73 4.39
CA GLU A 131 -19.43 -12.78 5.52
C GLU A 131 -20.37 -13.20 6.65
N LYS A 132 -21.37 -14.05 6.39
CA LYS A 132 -22.23 -14.62 7.45
C LYS A 132 -21.46 -15.48 8.46
N PHE A 133 -20.29 -16.00 8.08
CA PHE A 133 -19.39 -16.76 8.94
C PHE A 133 -18.39 -15.87 9.70
N HIS A 134 -18.43 -14.55 9.52
CA HIS A 134 -17.52 -13.65 10.23
C HIS A 134 -17.94 -13.45 11.69
N GLY A 135 -16.96 -13.39 12.59
CA GLY A 135 -17.16 -13.09 14.02
C GLY A 135 -17.74 -14.22 14.87
N LYS A 136 -18.01 -15.40 14.30
CA LYS A 136 -18.49 -16.57 15.05
C LYS A 136 -18.01 -17.89 14.45
N PRO A 137 -17.74 -18.92 15.28
CA PRO A 137 -17.57 -20.29 14.81
C PRO A 137 -18.87 -20.82 14.16
N ASP A 138 -18.73 -21.56 13.06
CA ASP A 138 -19.81 -22.25 12.36
C ASP A 138 -19.25 -23.51 11.66
N SER A 139 -19.87 -24.67 11.89
CA SER A 139 -19.41 -25.95 11.36
C SER A 139 -19.40 -26.04 9.84
N ASN A 140 -20.14 -25.17 9.14
CA ASN A 140 -20.18 -25.12 7.68
C ASN A 140 -19.18 -24.13 7.09
N ALA A 141 -18.56 -23.26 7.90
CA ALA A 141 -17.73 -22.16 7.42
C ALA A 141 -16.49 -22.65 6.67
N VAL A 142 -15.75 -23.62 7.22
CA VAL A 142 -14.54 -24.15 6.57
C VAL A 142 -14.90 -24.76 5.21
N ALA A 143 -15.98 -25.55 5.14
CA ALA A 143 -16.42 -26.17 3.89
C ALA A 143 -16.85 -25.14 2.84
N ALA A 144 -17.53 -24.07 3.25
CA ALA A 144 -17.98 -23.00 2.36
C ALA A 144 -16.84 -22.07 1.91
N ALA A 145 -15.91 -21.74 2.81
CA ALA A 145 -14.83 -20.79 2.55
C ALA A 145 -13.64 -21.39 1.78
N TRP A 146 -13.28 -22.65 2.07
CA TRP A 146 -12.08 -23.28 1.48
C TRP A 146 -12.00 -23.20 -0.05
N PRO A 147 -13.05 -23.55 -0.83
CA PRO A 147 -12.97 -23.49 -2.29
C PRO A 147 -12.94 -22.07 -2.84
N GLN A 148 -13.12 -21.05 -2.00
CA GLN A 148 -13.15 -19.64 -2.38
C GLN A 148 -11.86 -18.90 -2.03
N LEU A 149 -10.89 -19.57 -1.38
CA LEU A 149 -9.62 -18.96 -0.97
C LEU A 149 -8.77 -18.48 -2.17
N ASP A 150 -8.85 -19.19 -3.30
CA ASP A 150 -8.17 -18.90 -4.56
C ASP A 150 -9.07 -18.18 -5.58
N HIS A 151 -10.21 -17.62 -5.15
CA HIS A 151 -11.13 -16.95 -6.07
C HIS A 151 -10.48 -15.75 -6.78
N GLU A 152 -10.77 -15.60 -8.09
CA GLU A 152 -10.22 -14.53 -8.93
C GLU A 152 -10.61 -13.14 -8.41
N ASP A 153 -11.89 -12.97 -8.06
CA ASP A 153 -12.35 -11.79 -7.32
C ASP A 153 -11.71 -11.75 -5.91
N ARG A 154 -10.87 -10.74 -5.69
CA ARG A 154 -10.11 -10.57 -4.45
C ARG A 154 -10.99 -10.29 -3.23
N PHE A 155 -12.16 -9.68 -3.39
CA PHE A 155 -13.07 -9.41 -2.27
C PHE A 155 -13.78 -10.69 -1.82
N VAL A 156 -14.07 -11.61 -2.75
CA VAL A 156 -14.55 -12.96 -2.43
C VAL A 156 -13.47 -13.76 -1.70
N ALA A 157 -12.25 -13.82 -2.26
CA ALA A 157 -11.13 -14.52 -1.63
C ALA A 157 -10.77 -13.95 -0.24
N TRP A 158 -10.88 -12.63 -0.08
CA TRP A 158 -10.76 -11.96 1.21
C TRP A 158 -11.82 -12.43 2.20
N ALA A 159 -13.11 -12.38 1.82
CA ALA A 159 -14.20 -12.80 2.69
C ALA A 159 -14.07 -14.27 3.08
N ALA A 160 -13.60 -15.14 2.18
CA ALA A 160 -13.30 -16.53 2.46
C ALA A 160 -12.18 -16.68 3.51
N ARG A 161 -11.06 -15.96 3.36
CA ARG A 161 -9.97 -15.99 4.34
C ARG A 161 -10.44 -15.48 5.71
N ILE A 162 -11.19 -14.39 5.76
CA ILE A 162 -11.72 -13.86 7.02
C ILE A 162 -12.75 -14.82 7.66
N ALA A 163 -13.55 -15.53 6.85
CA ALA A 163 -14.43 -16.57 7.36
C ALA A 163 -13.61 -17.69 8.01
N LEU A 164 -12.54 -18.14 7.36
CA LEU A 164 -11.60 -19.14 7.89
C LEU A 164 -10.89 -18.65 9.18
N GLU A 165 -10.48 -17.38 9.23
CA GLU A 165 -9.84 -16.76 10.41
C GLU A 165 -10.76 -16.78 11.66
N HIS A 166 -12.08 -16.80 11.47
CA HIS A 166 -13.04 -16.85 12.57
C HIS A 166 -13.45 -18.27 13.00
N GLN A 167 -12.82 -19.32 12.43
CA GLN A 167 -13.08 -20.71 12.80
C GLN A 167 -11.98 -21.27 13.71
N PRO A 168 -12.31 -22.25 14.59
CA PRO A 168 -11.32 -22.89 15.43
C PRO A 168 -10.16 -23.47 14.61
N VAL A 169 -8.93 -23.04 14.90
CA VAL A 169 -7.72 -23.41 14.14
C VAL A 169 -7.55 -24.93 14.01
N ALA A 170 -7.93 -25.68 15.05
CA ALA A 170 -7.84 -27.14 15.06
C ALA A 170 -8.65 -27.82 13.95
N GLU A 171 -9.69 -27.18 13.41
CA GLU A 171 -10.54 -27.76 12.37
C GLU A 171 -9.89 -27.73 10.96
N TRP A 172 -8.90 -26.86 10.75
CA TRP A 172 -8.40 -26.58 9.40
C TRP A 172 -6.88 -26.38 9.30
N LYS A 173 -6.14 -26.34 10.42
CA LYS A 173 -4.67 -26.21 10.42
C LYS A 173 -3.98 -27.26 9.55
N ASP A 174 -4.29 -28.54 9.77
CA ASP A 174 -3.66 -29.64 9.03
C ASP A 174 -4.01 -29.57 7.54
N LYS A 175 -5.24 -29.15 7.23
CA LYS A 175 -5.69 -28.92 5.85
C LYS A 175 -4.88 -27.80 5.18
N ALA A 176 -4.57 -26.71 5.89
CA ALA A 176 -3.75 -25.62 5.35
C ALA A 176 -2.31 -26.06 5.08
N LEU A 177 -1.72 -26.82 6.01
CA LEU A 177 -0.35 -27.33 5.89
C LEU A 177 -0.19 -28.38 4.77
N ALA A 178 -1.27 -29.11 4.44
CA ALA A 178 -1.28 -30.16 3.42
C ALA A 178 -1.84 -29.71 2.05
N GLU A 179 -2.44 -28.53 1.94
CA GLU A 179 -2.98 -27.99 0.69
C GLU A 179 -1.89 -27.86 -0.38
N THR A 180 -2.20 -28.24 -1.62
CA THR A 180 -1.23 -28.27 -2.72
C THR A 180 -1.45 -27.14 -3.72
N LEU A 181 -2.62 -26.52 -3.73
CA LEU A 181 -2.92 -25.37 -4.59
C LEU A 181 -2.38 -24.09 -3.93
N PRO A 182 -1.36 -23.42 -4.51
CA PRO A 182 -0.74 -22.24 -3.88
C PRO A 182 -1.75 -21.13 -3.58
N GLY A 183 -2.66 -20.86 -4.52
CA GLY A 183 -3.76 -19.90 -4.36
C GLY A 183 -4.67 -20.15 -3.16
N ARG A 184 -4.78 -21.40 -2.66
CA ARG A 184 -5.53 -21.73 -1.43
C ARG A 184 -4.63 -21.84 -0.21
N GLN A 185 -3.45 -22.44 -0.38
CA GLN A 185 -2.53 -22.68 0.71
C GLN A 185 -2.00 -21.36 1.29
N LEU A 186 -1.55 -20.43 0.45
CA LEU A 186 -0.98 -19.16 0.91
C LEU A 186 -1.95 -18.33 1.77
N PRO A 187 -3.21 -18.07 1.37
CA PRO A 187 -4.16 -17.38 2.23
C PRO A 187 -4.55 -18.18 3.48
N ALA A 188 -4.61 -19.52 3.43
CA ALA A 188 -4.86 -20.34 4.61
C ALA A 188 -3.70 -20.30 5.63
N LEU A 189 -2.45 -20.38 5.16
CA LEU A 189 -1.27 -20.22 6.00
C LEU A 189 -1.14 -18.79 6.55
N LEU A 190 -1.55 -17.78 5.79
CA LEU A 190 -1.63 -16.41 6.27
C LEU A 190 -2.67 -16.26 7.39
N ALA A 191 -3.85 -16.87 7.25
CA ALA A 191 -4.83 -16.94 8.34
C ALA A 191 -4.23 -17.63 9.57
N LEU A 192 -3.53 -18.75 9.39
CA LEU A 192 -2.88 -19.50 10.47
C LEU A 192 -1.85 -18.64 11.21
N ALA A 193 -0.97 -17.96 10.47
CA ALA A 193 0.06 -17.08 11.02
C ALA A 193 -0.53 -15.90 11.79
N ARG A 194 -1.67 -15.34 11.33
CA ARG A 194 -2.35 -14.21 11.99
C ARG A 194 -3.02 -14.62 13.30
N LEU A 195 -3.56 -15.84 13.38
CA LEU A 195 -4.26 -16.33 14.57
C LEU A 195 -3.33 -16.91 15.63
N THR A 196 -2.25 -17.58 15.20
CA THR A 196 -1.35 -18.31 16.11
C THR A 196 -0.06 -17.54 16.42
N GLY A 197 0.27 -16.53 15.63
CA GLY A 197 1.46 -15.71 15.81
C GLY A 197 1.27 -14.56 16.80
N ALA A 198 2.28 -14.34 17.64
CA ALA A 198 2.27 -13.30 18.66
C ALA A 198 2.97 -12.03 18.16
N CYS A 199 2.19 -10.99 17.84
CA CYS A 199 2.74 -9.70 17.40
C CYS A 199 3.61 -9.09 18.50
N PRO A 200 4.90 -8.76 18.24
CA PRO A 200 5.80 -8.19 19.24
C PRO A 200 5.25 -6.96 19.97
N ASP A 201 4.51 -6.09 19.27
CA ASP A 201 3.98 -4.85 19.83
C ASP A 201 2.69 -5.04 20.67
N HIS A 202 2.05 -6.20 20.57
CA HIS A 202 0.73 -6.45 21.19
C HIS A 202 0.69 -7.72 22.06
N ARG A 203 1.75 -8.53 22.06
CA ARG A 203 1.82 -9.74 22.88
C ARG A 203 2.16 -9.39 24.33
N PRO A 204 1.59 -10.10 25.32
CA PRO A 204 2.02 -9.95 26.71
C PRO A 204 3.52 -10.24 26.88
N ASP A 205 4.15 -9.56 27.83
CA ASP A 205 5.53 -9.86 28.22
C ASP A 205 5.66 -11.33 28.62
N GLY A 206 6.68 -12.01 28.09
CA GLY A 206 6.91 -13.44 28.33
C GLY A 206 5.99 -14.40 27.56
N ALA A 207 5.18 -13.92 26.61
CA ALA A 207 4.38 -14.79 25.76
C ALA A 207 5.28 -15.83 25.04
N THR A 208 4.92 -17.11 25.17
CA THR A 208 5.61 -18.20 24.47
C THR A 208 5.34 -18.11 22.98
N ILE A 209 6.40 -18.17 22.20
CA ILE A 209 6.33 -18.15 20.73
C ILE A 209 6.21 -19.58 20.23
N ASP A 210 5.15 -19.87 19.46
CA ASP A 210 4.90 -21.19 18.88
C ASP A 210 5.85 -21.45 17.69
N THR A 211 7.10 -21.79 18.00
CA THR A 211 8.12 -22.12 17.01
C THR A 211 7.79 -23.38 16.22
N THR A 212 6.96 -24.29 16.77
CA THR A 212 6.53 -25.49 16.06
C THR A 212 5.62 -25.12 14.90
N THR A 213 4.61 -24.28 15.12
CA THR A 213 3.73 -23.80 14.04
C THR A 213 4.51 -22.95 13.04
N ARG A 214 5.47 -22.13 13.47
CA ARG A 214 6.38 -21.39 12.58
C ARG A 214 7.10 -22.33 11.60
N ASP A 215 7.75 -23.37 12.12
CA ASP A 215 8.56 -24.28 11.32
C ASP A 215 7.68 -25.13 10.38
N GLN A 216 6.45 -25.48 10.82
CA GLN A 216 5.44 -26.10 9.96
C GLN A 216 5.03 -25.19 8.80
N ILE A 217 4.79 -23.90 9.05
CA ILE A 217 4.42 -22.92 8.01
C ILE A 217 5.56 -22.76 7.01
N PHE A 218 6.81 -22.54 7.47
CA PHE A 218 7.95 -22.44 6.55
C PHE A 218 8.21 -23.75 5.79
N GLY A 219 8.02 -24.89 6.44
CA GLY A 219 8.12 -26.20 5.80
C GLY A 219 7.07 -26.42 4.71
N ALA A 220 5.86 -25.88 4.86
CA ALA A 220 4.85 -25.87 3.81
C ALA A 220 5.19 -24.86 2.71
N LEU A 221 5.57 -23.63 3.10
CA LEU A 221 5.92 -22.54 2.18
C LEU A 221 7.07 -22.94 1.23
N LEU A 222 8.15 -23.51 1.76
CA LEU A 222 9.34 -23.91 1.00
C LEU A 222 9.12 -25.12 0.07
N LYS A 223 7.97 -25.78 0.12
CA LYS A 223 7.60 -26.82 -0.87
C LYS A 223 7.05 -26.22 -2.16
N LEU A 224 6.61 -24.97 -2.13
CA LEU A 224 6.12 -24.27 -3.30
C LEU A 224 7.29 -23.84 -4.18
N ASP A 225 7.18 -24.10 -5.49
CA ASP A 225 8.12 -23.56 -6.47
C ASP A 225 7.83 -22.08 -6.70
N TYR A 226 8.60 -21.21 -6.03
CA TYR A 226 8.43 -19.76 -6.11
C TYR A 226 8.44 -19.23 -7.55
N ALA A 227 9.30 -19.78 -8.41
CA ALA A 227 9.44 -19.31 -9.79
C ALA A 227 8.20 -19.62 -10.65
N GLY A 228 7.51 -20.73 -10.34
CA GLY A 228 6.29 -21.16 -11.01
C GLY A 228 5.00 -20.49 -10.51
N LEU A 229 5.05 -19.74 -9.40
CA LEU A 229 3.88 -19.07 -8.82
C LEU A 229 3.38 -17.92 -9.70
N ALA A 230 2.06 -17.71 -9.73
CA ALA A 230 1.48 -16.51 -10.34
C ALA A 230 1.89 -15.24 -9.56
N SER A 231 1.82 -14.07 -10.19
CA SER A 231 2.25 -12.80 -9.57
C SER A 231 1.60 -12.54 -8.20
N ARG A 232 0.28 -12.77 -8.08
CA ARG A 232 -0.45 -12.62 -6.80
C ARG A 232 0.03 -13.60 -5.73
N GLU A 233 0.41 -14.82 -6.14
CA GLU A 233 0.89 -15.86 -5.24
C GLU A 233 2.33 -15.57 -4.78
N ARG A 234 3.20 -15.05 -5.65
CA ARG A 234 4.54 -14.59 -5.24
C ARG A 234 4.48 -13.49 -4.20
N LEU A 235 3.63 -12.48 -4.41
CA LEU A 235 3.40 -11.43 -3.41
C LEU A 235 2.85 -12.00 -2.08
N ALA A 236 1.95 -12.98 -2.16
CA ALA A 236 1.42 -13.63 -0.97
C ALA A 236 2.44 -14.51 -0.25
N TYR A 237 3.34 -15.16 -0.99
CA TYR A 237 4.45 -15.93 -0.47
C TYR A 237 5.38 -15.04 0.35
N VAL A 238 5.88 -13.94 -0.24
CA VAL A 238 6.82 -13.04 0.46
C VAL A 238 6.15 -12.42 1.66
N ARG A 239 4.91 -11.94 1.51
CA ARG A 239 4.15 -11.35 2.61
C ARG A 239 3.90 -12.34 3.76
N LEU A 240 3.59 -13.60 3.44
CA LEU A 240 3.45 -14.64 4.46
C LEU A 240 4.76 -14.84 5.21
N ALA A 241 5.90 -14.91 4.51
CA ALA A 241 7.21 -15.01 5.15
C ALA A 241 7.47 -13.83 6.09
N GLU A 242 7.21 -12.58 5.66
CA GLU A 242 7.34 -11.38 6.49
C GLU A 242 6.52 -11.47 7.78
N ILE A 243 5.24 -11.86 7.67
CA ILE A 243 4.34 -11.97 8.83
C ILE A 243 4.82 -13.07 9.77
N VAL A 244 5.29 -14.20 9.25
CA VAL A 244 5.80 -15.30 10.07
C VAL A 244 7.09 -14.88 10.79
N LEU A 245 8.06 -14.28 10.08
CA LEU A 245 9.30 -13.76 10.67
C LEU A 245 9.01 -12.73 11.79
N HIS A 246 8.06 -11.83 11.56
CA HIS A 246 7.71 -10.80 12.52
C HIS A 246 7.00 -11.36 13.77
N ARG A 247 6.06 -12.30 13.60
CA ARG A 247 5.22 -12.81 14.70
C ARG A 247 5.78 -14.02 15.43
N PHE A 248 6.66 -14.78 14.78
CA PHE A 248 7.25 -16.00 15.33
C PHE A 248 8.77 -15.96 15.48
N GLY A 249 9.41 -14.86 15.05
CA GLY A 249 10.86 -14.75 14.98
C GLY A 249 11.46 -15.61 13.85
N ASN A 250 12.79 -15.60 13.77
CA ASN A 250 13.51 -16.32 12.72
C ASN A 250 13.48 -17.84 12.94
N PRO A 251 13.35 -18.65 11.87
CA PRO A 251 13.62 -20.08 11.92
C PRO A 251 15.13 -20.33 12.04
N ASP A 252 15.55 -21.59 11.96
CA ASP A 252 16.97 -21.94 11.93
C ASP A 252 17.69 -21.40 10.68
N ASP A 253 19.03 -21.32 10.76
CA ASP A 253 19.87 -20.79 9.69
C ASP A 253 19.73 -21.55 8.36
N ALA A 254 19.44 -22.86 8.43
CA ALA A 254 19.23 -23.69 7.26
C ALA A 254 17.94 -23.31 6.51
N THR A 255 16.86 -23.01 7.25
CA THR A 255 15.58 -22.53 6.72
C THR A 255 15.72 -21.12 6.18
N VAL A 256 16.44 -20.24 6.89
CA VAL A 256 16.78 -18.90 6.40
C VAL A 256 17.54 -18.99 5.08
N ALA A 257 18.55 -19.84 4.97
CA ALA A 257 19.32 -20.02 3.73
C ALA A 257 18.44 -20.49 2.56
N LYS A 258 17.48 -21.39 2.80
CA LYS A 258 16.52 -21.83 1.77
C LYS A 258 15.57 -20.71 1.33
N LEU A 259 15.07 -19.92 2.28
CA LEU A 259 14.24 -18.74 1.97
C LEU A 259 15.02 -17.74 1.13
N VAL A 260 16.24 -17.41 1.54
CA VAL A 260 17.13 -16.50 0.79
C VAL A 260 17.39 -17.04 -0.61
N ALA A 261 17.70 -18.33 -0.77
CA ALA A 261 17.96 -18.91 -2.08
C ALA A 261 16.73 -18.82 -3.03
N ALA A 262 15.53 -19.12 -2.52
CA ALA A 262 14.30 -19.03 -3.30
C ALA A 262 13.99 -17.59 -3.73
N LEU A 263 14.09 -16.63 -2.81
CA LEU A 263 13.74 -15.23 -3.06
C LEU A 263 14.81 -14.47 -3.85
N ASP A 264 16.09 -14.72 -3.58
CA ASP A 264 17.19 -14.02 -4.27
C ASP A 264 17.26 -14.39 -5.76
N ALA A 265 16.89 -15.61 -6.13
CA ALA A 265 16.81 -16.04 -7.53
C ALA A 265 15.78 -15.23 -8.35
N ALA A 266 14.73 -14.74 -7.70
CA ALA A 266 13.69 -13.91 -8.32
C ALA A 266 13.95 -12.40 -8.21
N TYR A 267 15.04 -12.00 -7.55
CA TYR A 267 15.39 -10.60 -7.30
C TYR A 267 16.50 -10.12 -8.24
N PRO A 268 16.33 -9.03 -9.02
CA PRO A 268 15.13 -8.20 -9.13
C PRO A 268 14.01 -8.85 -9.97
N ALA A 269 12.77 -8.57 -9.58
CA ALA A 269 11.57 -8.94 -10.32
C ALA A 269 11.24 -7.93 -11.43
N ASP A 270 10.28 -8.25 -12.28
CA ASP A 270 9.83 -7.41 -13.41
C ASP A 270 8.85 -6.28 -13.02
N ASN A 271 8.45 -6.21 -11.75
CA ASN A 271 7.46 -5.27 -11.26
C ASN A 271 7.87 -4.65 -9.90
N PHE A 272 7.40 -3.44 -9.63
CA PHE A 272 7.74 -2.69 -8.41
C PHE A 272 7.23 -3.35 -7.11
N PRO A 273 5.97 -3.81 -7.01
CA PRO A 273 5.45 -4.45 -5.81
C PRO A 273 6.29 -5.64 -5.32
N GLU A 274 6.70 -6.52 -6.24
CA GLU A 274 7.51 -7.69 -5.89
C GLU A 274 8.92 -7.28 -5.48
N ASN A 275 9.55 -6.34 -6.20
CA ASN A 275 10.85 -5.80 -5.82
C ASN A 275 10.84 -5.14 -4.42
N TRP A 276 9.78 -4.41 -4.07
CA TRP A 276 9.62 -3.87 -2.72
C TRP A 276 9.73 -4.97 -1.67
N LEU A 277 8.87 -5.99 -1.74
CA LEU A 277 8.83 -7.05 -0.73
C LEU A 277 10.12 -7.87 -0.71
N LEU A 278 10.70 -8.13 -1.88
CA LEU A 278 11.98 -8.82 -2.00
C LEU A 278 13.11 -8.01 -1.36
N THR A 279 13.23 -6.70 -1.63
CA THR A 279 14.26 -5.86 -1.01
C THR A 279 14.11 -5.85 0.51
N GLU A 280 12.88 -5.66 1.03
CA GLU A 280 12.60 -5.62 2.47
C GLU A 280 12.94 -6.95 3.15
N THR A 281 12.47 -8.06 2.57
CA THR A 281 12.67 -9.40 3.14
C THR A 281 14.12 -9.86 3.04
N LEU A 282 14.78 -9.69 1.89
CA LEU A 282 16.18 -10.08 1.70
C LEU A 282 17.13 -9.21 2.52
N ALA A 283 16.82 -7.92 2.71
CA ALA A 283 17.58 -7.07 3.62
C ALA A 283 17.45 -7.53 5.07
N TYR A 284 16.24 -7.86 5.53
CA TYR A 284 16.01 -8.41 6.86
C TYR A 284 16.77 -9.72 7.10
N LEU A 285 16.71 -10.64 6.12
CA LEU A 285 17.41 -11.93 6.15
C LEU A 285 18.92 -11.83 5.88
N GLN A 286 19.48 -10.62 5.72
CA GLN A 286 20.90 -10.37 5.48
C GLN A 286 21.45 -11.10 4.25
N ALA A 287 20.65 -11.20 3.18
CA ALA A 287 21.05 -11.88 1.96
C ALA A 287 22.27 -11.21 1.31
N PRO A 288 23.29 -11.97 0.87
CA PRO A 288 24.59 -11.42 0.45
C PRO A 288 24.50 -10.53 -0.80
N HIS A 289 23.51 -10.72 -1.67
CA HIS A 289 23.34 -9.93 -2.89
C HIS A 289 22.35 -8.77 -2.74
N ALA A 290 21.72 -8.61 -1.56
CA ALA A 290 20.67 -7.61 -1.36
C ALA A 290 21.17 -6.18 -1.57
N ALA A 291 22.40 -5.86 -1.11
CA ALA A 291 23.00 -4.54 -1.25
C ALA A 291 23.22 -4.19 -2.74
N ALA A 292 23.87 -5.07 -3.49
CA ALA A 292 24.17 -4.84 -4.90
C ALA A 292 22.89 -4.67 -5.74
N LYS A 293 21.94 -5.61 -5.60
CA LYS A 293 20.67 -5.58 -6.35
C LYS A 293 19.78 -4.40 -5.94
N GLY A 294 19.71 -4.09 -4.65
CA GLY A 294 18.93 -2.97 -4.13
C GLY A 294 19.48 -1.60 -4.56
N MET A 295 20.80 -1.41 -4.55
CA MET A 295 21.40 -0.19 -5.07
C MET A 295 21.21 -0.03 -6.57
N ALA A 296 21.23 -1.13 -7.34
CA ALA A 296 20.90 -1.11 -8.76
C ALA A 296 19.44 -0.69 -9.00
N LEU A 297 18.50 -1.18 -8.19
CA LEU A 297 17.10 -0.76 -8.24
C LEU A 297 16.90 0.73 -7.88
N ILE A 298 17.63 1.24 -6.89
CA ILE A 298 17.63 2.68 -6.56
C ILE A 298 18.11 3.50 -7.76
N ALA A 299 19.19 3.08 -8.42
CA ALA A 299 19.73 3.78 -9.58
C ALA A 299 18.79 3.76 -10.79
N ALA A 300 18.06 2.65 -10.99
CA ALA A 300 17.14 2.46 -12.12
C ALA A 300 15.72 3.01 -11.88
N ALA A 301 15.38 3.36 -10.64
CA ALA A 301 14.03 3.78 -10.27
C ALA A 301 13.60 5.08 -10.99
N PRO A 302 12.38 5.11 -11.58
CA PRO A 302 11.93 6.21 -12.42
C PRO A 302 11.54 7.49 -11.65
N SER A 303 11.32 7.37 -10.34
CA SER A 303 10.92 8.48 -9.49
C SER A 303 11.52 8.36 -8.08
N GLN A 304 11.31 9.38 -7.26
CA GLN A 304 11.80 9.40 -5.89
C GLN A 304 11.10 8.36 -4.99
N GLU A 305 9.84 8.00 -5.27
CA GLU A 305 9.04 7.11 -4.41
C GLU A 305 9.63 5.69 -4.35
N PRO A 306 9.94 5.00 -5.47
CA PRO A 306 10.63 3.71 -5.40
C PRO A 306 12.04 3.82 -4.80
N GLN A 307 12.77 4.91 -5.06
CA GLN A 307 14.10 5.11 -4.48
C GLN A 307 14.06 5.18 -2.95
N MET A 308 13.12 5.97 -2.42
CA MET A 308 12.89 6.08 -0.99
C MET A 308 12.53 4.73 -0.38
N GLU A 309 11.71 3.93 -1.07
CA GLU A 309 11.28 2.63 -0.57
C GLU A 309 12.44 1.62 -0.50
N TYR A 310 13.22 1.48 -1.57
CA TYR A 310 14.37 0.59 -1.56
C TYR A 310 15.42 1.03 -0.54
N ALA A 311 15.69 2.35 -0.43
CA ALA A 311 16.61 2.88 0.57
C ALA A 311 16.12 2.62 2.01
N ARG A 312 14.82 2.81 2.27
CA ARG A 312 14.17 2.43 3.53
C ARG A 312 14.41 0.96 3.82
N SER A 313 14.15 0.08 2.85
CA SER A 313 14.26 -1.37 3.02
C SER A 313 15.70 -1.83 3.31
N LEU A 314 16.70 -1.19 2.70
CA LEU A 314 18.13 -1.53 2.87
C LEU A 314 18.75 -1.00 4.18
N ARG A 315 18.09 -0.10 4.92
CA ARG A 315 18.73 0.69 6.00
C ARG A 315 19.32 -0.12 7.17
N PHE A 316 18.90 -1.37 7.35
CA PHE A 316 19.42 -2.27 8.39
C PHE A 316 20.24 -3.44 7.84
N LEU A 317 20.50 -3.49 6.53
CA LEU A 317 21.34 -4.51 5.91
C LEU A 317 22.81 -4.28 6.30
N LYS A 318 23.47 -5.31 6.82
CA LYS A 318 24.89 -5.30 7.21
C LYS A 318 25.78 -6.06 6.24
N THR A 319 25.24 -7.02 5.49
CA THR A 319 25.99 -7.89 4.58
C THR A 319 25.98 -7.37 3.15
N GLY A 320 26.92 -7.85 2.32
CA GLY A 320 26.93 -7.59 0.88
C GLY A 320 27.44 -6.20 0.45
N TRP A 321 27.84 -5.35 1.39
CA TRP A 321 28.36 -4.02 1.09
C TRP A 321 29.82 -4.05 0.63
N THR A 322 30.11 -3.38 -0.49
CA THR A 322 31.46 -3.02 -0.92
C THR A 322 31.70 -1.53 -0.70
N PRO A 323 32.96 -1.05 -0.69
CA PRO A 323 33.25 0.38 -0.64
C PRO A 323 32.51 1.19 -1.71
N GLU A 324 32.39 0.66 -2.93
CA GLU A 324 31.70 1.30 -4.04
C GLU A 324 30.19 1.42 -3.75
N LEU A 325 29.56 0.37 -3.22
CA LEU A 325 28.14 0.40 -2.86
C LEU A 325 27.86 1.36 -1.70
N ARG A 326 28.72 1.41 -0.68
CA ARG A 326 28.62 2.39 0.42
C ARG A 326 28.75 3.82 -0.09
N LYS A 327 29.69 4.06 -1.00
CA LYS A 327 29.84 5.36 -1.67
C LYS A 327 28.56 5.75 -2.41
N GLN A 328 28.01 4.85 -3.23
CA GLN A 328 26.76 5.09 -3.95
C GLN A 328 25.59 5.38 -3.00
N GLN A 329 25.48 4.64 -1.89
CA GLN A 329 24.45 4.84 -0.87
C GLN A 329 24.56 6.22 -0.21
N LEU A 330 25.77 6.64 0.18
CA LEU A 330 26.00 7.96 0.78
C LEU A 330 25.76 9.11 -0.21
N GLU A 331 26.19 8.96 -1.46
CA GLU A 331 25.92 9.93 -2.53
C GLU A 331 24.42 10.03 -2.85
N TRP A 332 23.69 8.92 -2.75
CA TRP A 332 22.23 8.93 -2.89
C TRP A 332 21.57 9.80 -1.82
N PHE A 333 22.00 9.74 -0.55
CA PHE A 333 21.44 10.63 0.49
C PHE A 333 21.68 12.12 0.19
N LEU A 334 22.81 12.47 -0.43
CA LEU A 334 23.07 13.85 -0.85
C LEU A 334 22.09 14.31 -1.95
N LYS A 335 21.74 13.41 -2.87
CA LYS A 335 20.74 13.67 -3.93
C LYS A 335 19.33 13.72 -3.35
N ALA A 336 18.98 12.75 -2.50
CA ALA A 336 17.65 12.61 -1.89
C ALA A 336 17.25 13.84 -1.06
N ALA A 337 18.21 14.58 -0.51
CA ALA A 337 17.96 15.86 0.14
C ALA A 337 17.31 16.92 -0.78
N ASN A 338 17.22 16.72 -2.09
CA ASN A 338 16.52 17.63 -3.01
C ASN A 338 15.13 17.13 -3.44
N TYR A 339 14.72 15.95 -2.99
CA TYR A 339 13.39 15.39 -3.23
C TYR A 339 12.30 16.23 -2.57
N LYS A 340 11.08 16.10 -3.07
CA LYS A 340 9.93 16.92 -2.65
C LYS A 340 8.91 16.08 -1.91
N GLY A 341 8.47 16.58 -0.76
CA GLY A 341 7.43 15.96 0.04
C GLY A 341 6.87 16.92 1.09
N GLY A 342 5.99 16.40 1.95
CA GLY A 342 5.39 17.17 3.04
C GLY A 342 6.39 17.62 4.12
N ALA A 343 5.91 18.34 5.13
CA ALA A 343 6.77 18.97 6.16
C ALA A 343 7.70 18.00 6.94
N SER A 344 7.39 16.70 6.97
CA SER A 344 8.22 15.68 7.64
C SER A 344 9.14 14.90 6.69
N PHE A 345 9.12 15.21 5.40
CA PHE A 345 9.80 14.39 4.39
C PHE A 345 11.32 14.36 4.58
N ASP A 346 11.95 15.51 4.83
CA ASP A 346 13.38 15.60 5.14
C ASP A 346 13.76 14.74 6.36
N LYS A 347 12.88 14.64 7.37
CA LYS A 347 13.12 13.81 8.55
C LYS A 347 13.11 12.32 8.24
N PHE A 348 12.28 11.86 7.30
CA PHE A 348 12.29 10.45 6.90
C PHE A 348 13.61 10.08 6.21
N ILE A 349 14.16 10.97 5.36
CA ILE A 349 15.48 10.78 4.76
C ILE A 349 16.55 10.72 5.86
N GLU A 350 16.48 11.62 6.84
CA GLU A 350 17.38 11.64 7.99
C GLU A 350 17.32 10.33 8.79
N PHE A 351 16.12 9.81 9.08
CA PHE A 351 15.96 8.53 9.78
C PHE A 351 16.57 7.36 9.01
N ILE A 352 16.29 7.27 7.71
CA ILE A 352 16.87 6.21 6.85
C ILE A 352 18.40 6.31 6.84
N ARG A 353 18.95 7.53 6.76
CA ARG A 353 20.39 7.77 6.82
C ARG A 353 20.98 7.35 8.16
N ASN A 354 20.35 7.75 9.27
CA ASN A 354 20.86 7.45 10.61
C ASN A 354 20.83 5.94 10.87
N ASP A 355 19.73 5.26 10.55
CA ASP A 355 19.60 3.80 10.62
C ASP A 355 20.70 3.13 9.78
N THR A 356 20.91 3.61 8.55
CA THR A 356 21.95 3.09 7.64
C THR A 356 23.34 3.20 8.25
N LEU A 357 23.69 4.34 8.85
CA LEU A 357 25.00 4.55 9.46
C LEU A 357 25.24 3.66 10.69
N THR A 358 24.18 3.16 11.35
CA THR A 358 24.34 2.15 12.41
C THR A 358 24.85 0.80 11.90
N THR A 359 24.78 0.55 10.58
CA THR A 359 25.28 -0.67 9.95
C THR A 359 26.74 -0.57 9.51
N PHE A 360 27.34 0.62 9.54
CA PHE A 360 28.73 0.83 9.13
C PHE A 360 29.67 0.30 10.21
N THR A 361 30.69 -0.44 9.77
CA THR A 361 31.83 -0.81 10.61
C THR A 361 32.70 0.40 10.91
N ASP A 362 33.55 0.30 11.94
CA ASP A 362 34.53 1.35 12.27
C ASP A 362 35.48 1.67 11.11
N ALA A 363 35.82 0.66 10.29
CA ALA A 363 36.66 0.84 9.12
C ALA A 363 35.94 1.65 8.02
N GLU A 364 34.68 1.31 7.73
CA GLU A 364 33.86 2.07 6.77
C GLU A 364 33.63 3.51 7.27
N ASN A 365 33.33 3.70 8.56
CA ASN A 365 33.16 5.03 9.15
C ASN A 365 34.41 5.90 8.99
N LYS A 366 35.61 5.34 9.18
CA LYS A 366 36.88 6.04 8.93
C LYS A 366 37.10 6.33 7.45
N GLN A 367 36.86 5.34 6.59
CA GLN A 367 37.06 5.46 5.15
C GLN A 367 36.15 6.54 4.52
N PHE A 368 34.88 6.59 4.95
CA PHE A 368 33.88 7.50 4.40
C PHE A 368 33.64 8.75 5.24
N ALA A 369 34.48 9.04 6.25
CA ALA A 369 34.28 10.15 7.19
C ALA A 369 33.97 11.49 6.50
N ALA A 370 34.69 11.82 5.43
CA ALA A 370 34.46 13.04 4.66
C ALA A 370 33.09 13.07 3.97
N LEU A 371 32.68 11.96 3.35
CA LEU A 371 31.40 11.84 2.66
C LEU A 371 30.22 11.77 3.64
N ILE A 372 30.40 11.14 4.81
CA ILE A 372 29.43 11.13 5.90
C ILE A 372 29.22 12.55 6.44
N ALA A 373 30.28 13.33 6.64
CA ALA A 373 30.20 14.71 7.12
C ALA A 373 29.70 15.71 6.07
N GLN A 374 29.66 15.32 4.80
CA GLN A 374 29.26 16.20 3.70
C GLN A 374 27.79 16.62 3.84
N LYS A 375 27.54 17.92 3.77
CA LYS A 375 26.18 18.47 3.75
C LYS A 375 25.65 18.47 2.31
N PRO A 376 24.38 18.09 2.10
CA PRO A 376 23.77 18.17 0.77
C PRO A 376 23.66 19.64 0.31
N GLU A 377 23.96 19.86 -0.96
CA GLU A 377 23.66 21.13 -1.62
C GLU A 377 22.15 21.19 -1.91
N ARG A 378 21.47 22.19 -1.34
CA ARG A 378 20.04 22.39 -1.55
C ARG A 378 19.83 23.24 -2.80
N LYS A 379 19.18 22.64 -3.80
CA LYS A 379 18.82 23.26 -5.07
C LYS A 379 17.39 23.80 -5.01
N SER A 380 17.17 24.95 -5.64
CA SER A 380 15.83 25.48 -5.88
C SER A 380 15.03 24.55 -6.81
N ALA A 381 13.71 24.68 -6.80
CA ALA A 381 12.85 23.90 -7.70
C ALA A 381 13.18 24.16 -9.18
N ILE A 382 13.60 25.38 -9.52
CA ILE A 382 14.01 25.77 -10.87
C ILE A 382 15.29 25.06 -11.28
N GLU A 383 16.28 24.98 -10.39
CA GLU A 383 17.54 24.27 -10.67
C GLU A 383 17.34 22.76 -10.85
N VAL A 384 16.47 22.16 -10.03
CA VAL A 384 16.11 20.73 -10.17
C VAL A 384 15.38 20.48 -11.49
N ALA A 385 14.40 21.31 -11.84
CA ALA A 385 13.68 21.20 -13.11
C ALA A 385 14.62 21.42 -14.31
N GLY A 386 15.48 22.44 -14.24
CA GLY A 386 16.44 22.77 -15.30
C GLY A 386 17.41 21.63 -15.59
N ALA A 387 17.82 20.86 -14.58
CA ALA A 387 18.68 19.69 -14.77
C ALA A 387 18.02 18.57 -15.62
N ILE A 388 16.69 18.41 -15.56
CA ILE A 388 15.95 17.44 -16.39
C ILE A 388 15.99 17.84 -17.88
N PHE A 389 16.07 19.14 -18.16
CA PHE A 389 16.13 19.69 -19.51
C PHE A 389 17.57 19.99 -19.97
N ALA A 390 18.58 19.73 -19.14
CA ALA A 390 19.97 19.93 -19.49
C ALA A 390 20.34 19.07 -20.71
N GLY A 391 20.86 19.69 -21.77
CA GLY A 391 21.17 19.04 -23.04
C GLY A 391 19.98 18.84 -23.98
N ARG A 392 18.77 19.29 -23.61
CA ARG A 392 17.62 19.38 -24.53
C ARG A 392 17.56 20.79 -25.11
N THR A 393 17.35 20.91 -26.42
CA THR A 393 17.01 22.19 -27.06
C THR A 393 15.50 22.38 -26.96
N PRO A 394 14.98 23.25 -26.08
CA PRO A 394 13.54 23.48 -26.00
C PRO A 394 13.06 24.11 -27.31
N LYS A 395 11.96 23.59 -27.88
CA LYS A 395 11.25 24.31 -28.94
C LYS A 395 10.52 25.48 -28.28
N VAL A 396 10.94 26.69 -28.62
CA VAL A 396 10.25 27.91 -28.19
C VAL A 396 9.07 28.09 -29.13
N TRP A 397 7.90 27.62 -28.71
CA TRP A 397 6.65 27.83 -29.44
C TRP A 397 6.29 29.31 -29.41
N THR A 398 5.95 29.90 -30.55
CA THR A 398 5.31 31.22 -30.58
C THR A 398 3.80 31.08 -30.47
N LEU A 399 3.11 32.18 -30.12
CA LEU A 399 1.65 32.18 -30.02
C LEU A 399 0.98 31.90 -31.38
N GLU A 400 1.66 32.18 -32.49
CA GLU A 400 1.18 31.85 -33.84
C GLU A 400 1.39 30.36 -34.21
N GLU A 401 2.20 29.62 -33.46
CA GLU A 401 2.52 28.20 -33.69
C GLU A 401 1.71 27.23 -32.81
N LEU A 402 0.95 27.76 -31.84
CA LEU A 402 0.00 27.03 -30.98
C LEU A 402 -1.42 27.20 -31.52
#